data_AF-A0A2N3RK43-F1
#
_entry.id   AF-A0A2N3RK43-F1
#
_cell.length_a   1.000
_cell.length_b   1.000
_cell.length_c   1.000
_cell.angle_alpha   90.00
_cell.angle_beta   90.00
_cell.angle_gamma   90.00
#
_symmetry.space_group_name_H-M   'P 1'
#
loop_
_entity.id
_entity.type
_entity.pdbx_description
1 polymer ?
#
loop_
_entity_poly.entity_id
_entity_poly.type
_entity_poly.pdbx_seq_one_letter_code
_entity_poly.pdbx_strand_id
1 'polypeptide(L)'
;MCAVGLIWIALCATAHAAPSTSPSTPSTPVRVEYSEATDLFNLLDNLSDWLPGYTAPVYRSYMEAHGGLDPADRAALAAYADFRRRTSGLAKDADLDMLDRLFAPDATRDADPFSRHFLGEAGFEASAAVAIAGQSANDQVLLRAYFARFVPRARRLIETAPRFERQTRVLKDALSAPAVSRLAAQMRDFFAVPESGVFEARFVWWPESDTTQAKVRGRTMLLYSQHDASIGASSMDWAPIVLHELSHYLSAGQPSERKRMLAANFLQLCPGAATLRNPLNALEEPLAIYWGQYRFEYVVRGRLLPPSSQWYIQADADRAAKAIATAYPADSAAPALDDSALLAAAASACESTDAQITSN
;
A
#
# COMPACT_ATOMS: atom_id res chain seq x y z
N MET A 1 46.12 65.33 40.88
CA MET A 1 45.66 64.12 41.59
C MET A 1 44.22 64.33 42.03
N CYS A 2 43.43 63.25 42.09
CA CYS A 2 41.99 63.15 42.36
C CYS A 2 41.06 63.44 41.17
N ALA A 3 40.76 62.36 40.45
CA ALA A 3 39.69 62.26 39.47
C ALA A 3 38.33 62.04 40.17
N VAL A 4 37.32 62.76 39.71
CA VAL A 4 35.90 62.60 40.08
C VAL A 4 35.25 61.74 39.00
N GLY A 5 34.75 60.57 39.39
CA GLY A 5 34.02 59.65 38.52
C GLY A 5 32.57 60.10 38.33
N LEU A 6 32.12 60.14 37.08
CA LEU A 6 30.72 60.35 36.70
C LEU A 6 30.14 59.05 36.15
N ILE A 7 29.01 58.68 36.75
CA ILE A 7 28.15 57.54 36.48
C ILE A 7 27.47 57.73 35.11
N TRP A 8 27.46 56.69 34.27
CA TRP A 8 26.52 56.55 33.16
C TRP A 8 25.84 55.19 33.24
N ILE A 9 24.51 55.23 33.27
CA ILE A 9 23.59 54.10 33.29
C ILE A 9 23.46 53.57 31.85
N ALA A 10 23.72 52.29 31.62
CA ALA A 10 23.45 51.62 30.36
C ALA A 10 22.29 50.63 30.54
N LEU A 11 21.21 50.83 29.76
CA LEU A 11 20.09 49.90 29.67
C LEU A 11 20.52 48.59 28.97
N CYS A 12 20.31 47.46 29.62
CA CYS A 12 20.41 46.13 29.01
C CYS A 12 19.18 45.84 28.16
N ALA A 13 19.34 45.80 26.83
CA ALA A 13 18.40 45.14 25.93
C ALA A 13 18.89 43.70 25.68
N THR A 14 18.23 42.72 26.30
CA THR A 14 18.50 41.30 26.07
C THR A 14 17.82 40.85 24.78
N ALA A 15 18.57 40.78 23.68
CA ALA A 15 18.15 40.08 22.47
C ALA A 15 18.10 38.57 22.78
N HIS A 16 16.89 38.01 22.81
CA HIS A 16 16.69 36.57 22.84
C HIS A 16 17.05 36.01 21.46
N ALA A 17 18.18 35.31 21.37
CA ALA A 17 18.50 34.48 20.23
C ALA A 17 17.45 33.35 20.16
N ALA A 18 16.66 33.32 19.09
CA ALA A 18 15.77 32.21 18.80
C ALA A 18 16.60 30.92 18.60
N PRO A 19 16.15 29.77 19.10
CA PRO A 19 16.87 28.52 18.90
C PRO A 19 16.84 28.17 17.42
N SER A 20 18.03 28.00 16.84
CA SER A 20 18.24 27.44 15.52
C SER A 20 17.62 26.05 15.45
N THR A 21 16.50 25.92 14.75
CA THR A 21 15.93 24.64 14.35
C THR A 21 16.95 23.93 13.48
N SER A 22 17.53 22.85 14.00
CA SER A 22 18.31 21.92 13.18
C SER A 22 17.40 21.40 12.06
N PRO A 23 17.86 21.28 10.81
CA PRO A 23 17.08 20.66 9.76
C PRO A 23 16.80 19.22 10.21
N SER A 24 15.55 18.91 10.49
CA SER A 24 15.09 17.55 10.73
C SER A 24 15.50 16.72 9.53
N THR A 25 16.31 15.68 9.74
CA THR A 25 16.60 14.67 8.71
C THR A 25 15.26 14.27 8.10
N PRO A 26 15.05 14.39 6.77
CA PRO A 26 13.77 14.04 6.17
C PRO A 26 13.49 12.58 6.50
N SER A 27 12.41 12.30 7.23
CA SER A 27 12.00 10.93 7.49
C SER A 27 11.63 10.29 6.16
N THR A 28 12.21 9.14 5.84
CA THR A 28 11.87 8.41 4.63
C THR A 28 10.36 8.10 4.65
N PRO A 29 9.59 8.45 3.61
CA PRO A 29 8.13 8.24 3.60
C PRO A 29 7.75 6.76 3.64
N VAL A 30 8.68 5.89 3.21
CA VAL A 30 8.50 4.45 3.17
C VAL A 30 9.66 3.75 3.89
N ARG A 31 9.32 2.79 4.75
CA ARG A 31 10.28 1.88 5.38
C ARG A 31 10.18 0.51 4.75
N VAL A 32 11.28 0.03 4.20
CA VAL A 32 11.35 -1.28 3.55
C VAL A 32 12.04 -2.25 4.50
N GLU A 33 11.39 -3.30 4.95
CA GLU A 33 11.99 -4.24 5.91
C GLU A 33 11.51 -5.67 5.65
N TYR A 34 12.30 -6.64 6.10
CA TYR A 34 11.86 -8.03 6.17
C TYR A 34 11.40 -8.35 7.60
N SER A 35 10.30 -9.09 7.73
CA SER A 35 9.82 -9.63 9.00
C SER A 35 9.39 -11.07 8.81
N GLU A 36 10.08 -11.99 9.49
CA GLU A 36 9.71 -13.42 9.51
C GLU A 36 8.27 -13.61 9.99
N ALA A 37 7.82 -12.82 10.97
CA ALA A 37 6.45 -12.88 11.47
C ALA A 37 5.43 -12.56 10.37
N THR A 38 5.69 -11.51 9.58
CA THR A 38 4.84 -11.14 8.44
C THR A 38 4.84 -12.22 7.36
N ASP A 39 6.01 -12.74 7.01
CA ASP A 39 6.19 -13.75 5.96
C ASP A 39 5.49 -15.07 6.32
N LEU A 40 5.76 -15.59 7.53
CA LEU A 40 5.09 -16.79 8.05
C LEU A 40 3.58 -16.61 8.13
N PHE A 41 3.12 -15.50 8.70
CA PHE A 41 1.69 -15.28 8.84
C PHE A 41 1.03 -15.17 7.47
N ASN A 42 1.63 -14.45 6.51
CA ASN A 42 1.07 -14.34 5.17
C ASN A 42 0.95 -15.72 4.50
N LEU A 43 1.97 -16.57 4.58
CA LEU A 43 1.90 -17.95 4.07
C LEU A 43 0.74 -18.71 4.74
N LEU A 44 0.70 -18.70 6.07
CA LEU A 44 -0.29 -19.44 6.87
C LEU A 44 -1.72 -18.93 6.67
N ASP A 45 -1.92 -17.62 6.47
CA ASP A 45 -3.22 -17.02 6.23
C ASP A 45 -3.73 -17.35 4.82
N ASN A 46 -2.84 -17.41 3.82
CA ASN A 46 -3.24 -17.81 2.46
C ASN A 46 -3.44 -19.32 2.32
N LEU A 47 -2.77 -20.16 3.13
CA LEU A 47 -2.85 -21.62 3.01
C LEU A 47 -4.27 -22.17 3.15
N SER A 48 -5.10 -21.54 3.99
CA SER A 48 -6.49 -21.95 4.19
C SER A 48 -7.45 -21.50 3.10
N ASP A 49 -7.01 -20.58 2.22
CA ASP A 49 -7.82 -19.90 1.21
C ASP A 49 -9.18 -19.43 1.75
N TRP A 50 -9.14 -18.69 2.88
CA TRP A 50 -10.35 -18.43 3.66
C TRP A 50 -11.32 -17.45 3.01
N LEU A 51 -10.85 -16.64 2.06
CA LEU A 51 -11.65 -15.68 1.29
C LEU A 51 -11.18 -15.66 -0.17
N PRO A 52 -11.68 -16.56 -1.02
CA PRO A 52 -11.28 -16.64 -2.43
C PRO A 52 -11.39 -15.28 -3.14
N GLY A 53 -10.37 -14.93 -3.92
CA GLY A 53 -10.23 -13.61 -4.55
C GLY A 53 -9.49 -12.58 -3.69
N TYR A 54 -9.50 -12.74 -2.37
CA TYR A 54 -8.62 -12.00 -1.45
C TYR A 54 -7.38 -12.81 -1.08
N THR A 55 -7.54 -14.09 -0.73
CA THR A 55 -6.44 -15.04 -0.55
C THR A 55 -5.95 -15.59 -1.88
N ALA A 56 -4.70 -16.03 -1.91
CA ALA A 56 -4.07 -16.61 -3.09
C ALA A 56 -4.10 -18.15 -2.97
N PRO A 57 -4.85 -18.88 -3.82
CA PRO A 57 -4.97 -20.33 -3.74
C PRO A 57 -3.64 -21.05 -4.03
N VAL A 58 -2.68 -20.36 -4.65
CA VAL A 58 -1.38 -20.87 -5.09
C VAL A 58 -0.55 -21.45 -3.93
N TYR A 59 -0.69 -20.91 -2.71
CA TYR A 59 -0.02 -21.45 -1.53
C TYR A 59 -0.50 -22.85 -1.18
N ARG A 60 -1.81 -23.08 -1.26
CA ARG A 60 -2.41 -24.39 -1.01
C ARG A 60 -2.01 -25.38 -2.09
N SER A 61 -2.11 -24.98 -3.36
CA SER A 61 -1.68 -25.81 -4.49
C SER A 61 -0.21 -26.22 -4.36
N TYR A 62 0.65 -25.29 -3.97
CA TYR A 62 2.07 -25.57 -3.74
C TYR A 62 2.27 -26.61 -2.61
N MET A 63 1.61 -26.42 -1.47
CA MET A 63 1.71 -27.34 -0.33
C MET A 63 1.18 -28.74 -0.65
N GLU A 64 0.06 -28.84 -1.38
CA GLU A 64 -0.48 -30.12 -1.84
C GLU A 64 0.50 -30.85 -2.77
N ALA A 65 1.21 -30.12 -3.62
CA ALA A 65 2.20 -30.67 -4.55
C ALA A 65 3.56 -31.04 -3.90
N HIS A 66 4.00 -30.32 -2.85
CA HIS A 66 5.39 -30.42 -2.35
C HIS A 66 5.54 -30.87 -0.89
N GLY A 67 4.45 -30.89 -0.12
CA GLY A 67 4.46 -31.36 1.28
C GLY A 67 3.38 -32.39 1.59
N GLY A 68 2.36 -32.49 0.72
CA GLY A 68 1.14 -33.23 0.97
C GLY A 68 0.29 -32.59 2.07
N LEU A 69 -1.04 -32.72 1.94
CA LEU A 69 -1.98 -32.38 3.02
C LEU A 69 -2.77 -33.64 3.37
N ASP A 70 -2.64 -34.11 4.62
CA ASP A 70 -3.43 -35.24 5.10
C ASP A 70 -4.88 -34.80 5.42
N PRO A 71 -5.82 -35.72 5.73
CA PRO A 71 -7.18 -35.36 6.09
C PRO A 71 -7.28 -34.42 7.31
N ALA A 72 -6.37 -34.54 8.29
CA ALA A 72 -6.34 -33.69 9.47
C ALA A 72 -5.82 -32.27 9.16
N ASP A 73 -4.89 -32.13 8.21
CA ASP A 73 -4.46 -30.84 7.67
C ASP A 73 -5.63 -30.11 7.02
N ARG A 74 -6.39 -30.81 6.17
CA ARG A 74 -7.53 -30.21 5.48
C ARG A 74 -8.62 -29.78 6.46
N ALA A 75 -8.87 -30.58 7.50
CA ALA A 75 -9.80 -30.21 8.57
C ALA A 75 -9.31 -28.99 9.36
N ALA A 76 -8.02 -28.91 9.68
CA ALA A 76 -7.45 -27.76 10.39
C ALA A 76 -7.49 -26.48 9.54
N LEU A 77 -7.24 -26.58 8.22
CA LEU A 77 -7.35 -25.46 7.29
C LEU A 77 -8.79 -24.96 7.16
N ALA A 78 -9.76 -25.87 7.08
CA ALA A 78 -11.18 -25.52 7.05
C ALA A 78 -11.59 -24.80 8.35
N ALA A 79 -11.17 -25.31 9.51
CA ALA A 79 -11.46 -24.69 10.80
C ALA A 79 -10.84 -23.29 10.94
N TYR A 80 -9.59 -23.10 10.49
CA TYR A 80 -8.95 -21.78 10.46
C TYR A 80 -9.66 -20.83 9.49
N ALA A 81 -10.10 -21.33 8.32
CA ALA A 81 -10.85 -20.52 7.37
C ALA A 81 -12.20 -20.05 7.94
N ASP A 82 -12.92 -20.91 8.64
CA ASP A 82 -14.17 -20.55 9.34
C ASP A 82 -13.93 -19.50 10.43
N PHE A 83 -12.85 -19.64 11.19
CA PHE A 83 -12.43 -18.62 12.15
C PHE A 83 -12.22 -17.27 11.44
N ARG A 84 -11.41 -17.22 10.37
CA ARG A 84 -11.11 -15.97 9.65
C ARG A 84 -12.35 -15.32 9.06
N ARG A 85 -13.25 -16.10 8.43
CA ARG A 85 -14.52 -15.58 7.90
C ARG A 85 -15.42 -15.01 8.98
N ARG A 86 -15.46 -15.63 10.15
CA ARG A 86 -16.28 -15.15 11.27
C ARG A 86 -15.74 -13.88 11.91
N THR A 87 -14.42 -13.72 12.00
CA THR A 87 -13.80 -12.63 12.76
C THR A 87 -13.31 -11.46 11.91
N SER A 88 -13.01 -11.69 10.63
CA SER A 88 -12.49 -10.64 9.75
C SER A 88 -13.60 -9.73 9.26
N GLY A 89 -13.38 -8.41 9.33
CA GLY A 89 -14.27 -7.43 8.70
C GLY A 89 -14.31 -7.55 7.17
N LEU A 90 -13.24 -8.08 6.56
CA LEU A 90 -13.13 -8.25 5.10
C LEU A 90 -14.06 -9.33 4.54
N ALA A 91 -14.49 -10.29 5.37
CA ALA A 91 -15.45 -11.31 4.97
C ALA A 91 -16.91 -10.83 5.05
N LYS A 92 -17.13 -9.62 5.56
CA LYS A 92 -18.46 -9.02 5.61
C LYS A 92 -18.64 -8.23 4.33
N ASP A 93 -19.62 -8.62 3.51
CA ASP A 93 -20.04 -7.81 2.37
C ASP A 93 -20.56 -6.48 2.92
N ALA A 94 -19.76 -5.43 2.79
CA ALA A 94 -20.24 -4.08 3.01
C ALA A 94 -20.87 -3.62 1.69
N ASP A 95 -22.20 -3.58 1.64
CA ASP A 95 -22.94 -2.83 0.62
C ASP A 95 -22.63 -1.35 0.81
N LEU A 96 -21.50 -0.91 0.26
CA LEU A 96 -21.11 0.49 0.24
C LEU A 96 -21.94 1.23 -0.80
N ASP A 97 -22.38 2.44 -0.46
CA ASP A 97 -22.94 3.40 -1.42
C ASP A 97 -21.93 3.59 -2.55
N MET A 98 -22.42 3.73 -3.78
CA MET A 98 -21.57 3.92 -4.95
C MET A 98 -20.64 5.14 -4.80
N LEU A 99 -21.06 6.21 -4.11
CA LEU A 99 -20.19 7.35 -3.83
C LEU A 99 -18.98 6.99 -2.94
N ASP A 100 -19.10 5.96 -2.11
CA ASP A 100 -18.03 5.45 -1.25
C ASP A 100 -17.15 4.41 -1.97
N ARG A 101 -17.41 4.12 -3.26
CA ARG A 101 -16.68 3.12 -4.07
C ARG A 101 -15.71 3.71 -5.08
N LEU A 102 -15.76 5.03 -5.34
CA LEU A 102 -14.83 5.74 -6.23
C LEU A 102 -13.48 6.05 -5.60
N PHE A 103 -13.43 6.04 -4.26
CA PHE A 103 -12.21 6.14 -3.48
C PHE A 103 -12.16 4.99 -2.47
N ALA A 104 -10.97 4.57 -2.07
CA ALA A 104 -10.78 3.53 -1.08
C ALA A 104 -11.41 3.96 0.26
N PRO A 105 -12.17 3.07 0.93
CA PRO A 105 -12.79 3.39 2.21
C PRO A 105 -11.72 3.49 3.31
N ASP A 106 -12.01 4.24 4.37
CA ASP A 106 -11.09 4.48 5.49
C ASP A 106 -10.61 3.16 6.12
N ALA A 107 -11.47 2.12 6.09
CA ALA A 107 -11.17 0.78 6.57
C ALA A 107 -9.97 0.11 5.87
N THR A 108 -9.57 0.58 4.68
CA THR A 108 -8.34 0.10 3.99
C THR A 108 -7.05 0.61 4.63
N ARG A 109 -7.13 1.69 5.43
CA ARG A 109 -6.00 2.27 6.16
C ARG A 109 -5.56 1.40 7.34
N ASP A 110 -6.51 0.66 7.92
CA ASP A 110 -6.28 -0.22 9.06
C ASP A 110 -6.15 -1.67 8.61
N ALA A 111 -5.18 -2.37 9.18
CA ALA A 111 -5.06 -3.81 8.98
C ALA A 111 -6.13 -4.55 9.77
N ASP A 112 -6.58 -5.71 9.24
CA ASP A 112 -7.52 -6.60 9.94
C ASP A 112 -7.04 -6.84 11.39
N PRO A 113 -7.92 -6.70 12.42
CA PRO A 113 -7.52 -6.71 13.82
C PRO A 113 -6.69 -7.91 14.28
N PHE A 114 -6.88 -9.07 13.65
CA PHE A 114 -6.08 -10.27 13.92
C PHE A 114 -4.73 -10.22 13.18
N SER A 115 -4.73 -9.95 11.87
CA SER A 115 -3.52 -9.92 11.05
C SER A 115 -2.53 -8.83 11.45
N ARG A 116 -3.00 -7.69 11.99
CA ARG A 116 -2.14 -6.56 12.37
C ARG A 116 -1.05 -6.93 13.38
N HIS A 117 -1.27 -7.95 14.20
CA HIS A 117 -0.29 -8.43 15.18
C HIS A 117 0.99 -8.96 14.52
N PHE A 118 0.91 -9.40 13.27
CA PHE A 118 2.02 -9.97 12.50
C PHE A 118 2.69 -8.96 11.55
N LEU A 119 2.18 -7.73 11.48
CA LEU A 119 2.73 -6.65 10.65
C LEU A 119 3.71 -5.74 11.41
N GLY A 120 4.07 -6.08 12.65
CA GLY A 120 5.00 -5.30 13.47
C GLY A 120 6.44 -5.83 13.45
N GLU A 121 7.25 -5.34 14.39
CA GLU A 121 8.66 -5.78 14.58
C GLU A 121 8.82 -7.05 15.43
N ALA A 122 7.74 -7.48 16.10
CA ALA A 122 7.80 -8.64 16.98
C ALA A 122 8.01 -9.94 16.18
N GLY A 123 8.73 -10.90 16.77
CA GLY A 123 8.85 -12.25 16.22
C GLY A 123 7.51 -12.99 16.22
N PHE A 124 7.41 -14.04 15.39
CA PHE A 124 6.15 -14.74 15.13
C PHE A 124 5.48 -15.26 16.40
N GLU A 125 6.23 -15.87 17.33
CA GLU A 125 5.70 -16.41 18.58
C GLU A 125 5.05 -15.35 19.45
N ALA A 126 5.71 -14.20 19.60
CA ALA A 126 5.21 -13.10 20.40
C ALA A 126 3.93 -12.51 19.78
N SER A 127 3.95 -12.29 18.46
CA SER A 127 2.77 -11.86 17.70
C SER A 127 1.62 -12.85 17.82
N ALA A 128 1.89 -14.15 17.66
CA ALA A 128 0.88 -15.21 17.77
C ALA A 128 0.30 -15.30 19.18
N ALA A 129 1.11 -15.18 20.22
CA ALA A 129 0.64 -15.21 21.61
C ALA A 129 -0.35 -14.08 21.89
N VAL A 130 -0.04 -12.85 21.46
CA VAL A 130 -0.93 -11.70 21.64
C VAL A 130 -2.18 -11.84 20.77
N ALA A 131 -2.04 -12.22 19.51
CA ALA A 131 -3.17 -12.40 18.59
C ALA A 131 -4.16 -13.45 19.11
N ILE A 132 -3.65 -14.57 19.65
CA ILE A 132 -4.43 -15.65 20.27
C ILE A 132 -5.10 -15.16 21.55
N ALA A 133 -4.37 -14.48 22.44
CA ALA A 133 -4.92 -14.03 23.72
C ALA A 133 -6.16 -13.13 23.57
N GLY A 134 -6.27 -12.39 22.47
CA GLY A 134 -7.45 -11.58 22.14
C GLY A 134 -8.67 -12.34 21.63
N GLN A 135 -8.61 -13.66 21.45
CA GLN A 135 -9.70 -14.48 20.90
C GLN A 135 -10.53 -15.21 21.96
N SER A 136 -11.69 -15.73 21.56
CA SER A 136 -12.53 -16.59 22.41
C SER A 136 -11.77 -17.85 22.86
N ALA A 137 -12.17 -18.46 23.99
CA ALA A 137 -11.49 -19.65 24.50
C ALA A 137 -11.42 -20.80 23.49
N ASN A 138 -12.47 -21.00 22.70
CA ASN A 138 -12.51 -22.02 21.65
C ASN A 138 -11.56 -21.68 20.50
N ASP A 139 -11.57 -20.42 20.04
CA ASP A 139 -10.66 -19.98 18.98
C ASP A 139 -9.20 -20.01 19.43
N GLN A 140 -8.92 -19.78 20.72
CA GLN A 140 -7.58 -19.93 21.26
C GLN A 140 -7.05 -21.37 21.13
N VAL A 141 -7.88 -22.37 21.45
CA VAL A 141 -7.50 -23.79 21.29
C VAL A 141 -7.28 -24.11 19.81
N LEU A 142 -8.19 -23.67 18.94
CA LEU A 142 -8.10 -23.85 17.50
C LEU A 142 -6.80 -23.25 16.94
N LEU A 143 -6.50 -21.99 17.25
CA LEU A 143 -5.33 -21.28 16.72
C LEU A 143 -4.01 -21.88 17.22
N ARG A 144 -3.93 -22.29 18.49
CA ARG A 144 -2.76 -22.99 19.02
C ARG A 144 -2.53 -24.30 18.28
N ALA A 145 -3.58 -25.08 18.05
CA ALA A 145 -3.49 -26.33 17.29
C ALA A 145 -3.09 -26.08 15.83
N TYR A 146 -3.67 -25.06 15.19
CA TYR A 146 -3.35 -24.66 13.82
C TYR A 146 -1.87 -24.27 13.68
N PHE A 147 -1.38 -23.35 14.51
CA PHE A 147 0.01 -22.91 14.44
C PHE A 147 0.99 -24.03 14.79
N ALA A 148 0.71 -24.84 15.82
CA ALA A 148 1.56 -26.00 16.14
C ALA A 148 1.70 -26.98 14.96
N ARG A 149 0.65 -27.10 14.15
CA ARG A 149 0.59 -28.03 13.01
C ARG A 149 1.28 -27.50 11.74
N PHE A 150 1.21 -26.20 11.47
CA PHE A 150 1.67 -25.62 10.20
C PHE A 150 2.95 -24.78 10.31
N VAL A 151 3.21 -24.12 11.44
CA VAL A 151 4.41 -23.26 11.60
C VAL A 151 5.71 -24.01 11.34
N PRO A 152 5.95 -25.24 11.84
CA PRO A 152 7.21 -25.94 11.57
C PRO A 152 7.44 -26.22 10.08
N ARG A 153 6.37 -26.48 9.31
CA ARG A 153 6.44 -26.70 7.86
C ARG A 153 6.66 -25.38 7.12
N ALA A 154 5.89 -24.35 7.47
CA ALA A 154 6.01 -23.02 6.89
C ALA A 154 7.41 -22.42 7.12
N ARG A 155 7.96 -22.56 8.33
CA ARG A 155 9.34 -22.14 8.64
C ARG A 155 10.38 -22.80 7.77
N ARG A 156 10.37 -24.13 7.66
CA ARG A 156 11.29 -24.82 6.75
C ARG A 156 11.16 -24.34 5.30
N LEU A 157 9.94 -23.98 4.89
CA LEU A 157 9.68 -23.40 3.58
C LEU A 157 10.11 -21.95 3.45
N ILE A 158 10.36 -21.23 4.55
CA ILE A 158 10.85 -19.84 4.52
C ILE A 158 12.31 -19.62 4.96
N GLU A 159 12.93 -20.59 5.61
CA GLU A 159 14.25 -20.47 6.28
C GLU A 159 15.48 -20.63 5.36
N THR A 160 15.37 -20.51 4.03
CA THR A 160 16.55 -20.67 3.14
C THR A 160 17.28 -19.36 2.85
N ALA A 161 18.41 -19.12 3.55
CA ALA A 161 19.40 -18.06 3.28
C ALA A 161 18.78 -16.63 3.19
N PRO A 162 19.53 -15.54 2.93
CA PRO A 162 18.92 -14.21 2.95
C PRO A 162 17.99 -14.02 1.75
N ARG A 163 16.69 -14.30 1.96
CA ARG A 163 15.72 -14.38 0.87
C ARG A 163 15.46 -13.07 0.18
N PHE A 164 15.51 -11.96 0.89
CA PHE A 164 15.11 -10.66 0.35
C PHE A 164 16.11 -9.56 0.68
N GLU A 165 17.35 -9.90 1.06
CA GLU A 165 18.35 -8.89 1.44
C GLU A 165 18.71 -7.99 0.26
N ARG A 166 18.90 -8.56 -0.93
CA ARG A 166 19.21 -7.79 -2.14
C ARG A 166 17.99 -6.99 -2.57
N GLN A 167 16.81 -7.61 -2.67
CA GLN A 167 15.58 -6.91 -3.05
C GLN A 167 15.26 -5.77 -2.07
N THR A 168 15.35 -6.02 -0.77
CA THR A 168 15.18 -5.00 0.28
C THR A 168 16.19 -3.88 0.12
N ARG A 169 17.48 -4.19 -0.08
CA ARG A 169 18.52 -3.17 -0.24
C ARG A 169 18.31 -2.32 -1.49
N VAL A 170 18.08 -2.95 -2.64
CA VAL A 170 17.83 -2.24 -3.90
C VAL A 170 16.61 -1.33 -3.78
N LEU A 171 15.53 -1.81 -3.16
CA LEU A 171 14.33 -1.00 -2.95
C LEU A 171 14.56 0.12 -1.93
N LYS A 172 15.28 -0.13 -0.83
CA LYS A 172 15.70 0.92 0.12
C LYS A 172 16.49 2.01 -0.58
N ASP A 173 17.49 1.64 -1.37
CA ASP A 173 18.35 2.59 -2.08
C ASP A 173 17.51 3.43 -3.04
N ALA A 174 16.62 2.81 -3.81
CA ALA A 174 15.71 3.50 -4.73
C ALA A 174 14.76 4.48 -4.00
N LEU A 175 14.25 4.12 -2.83
CA LEU A 175 13.30 4.92 -2.05
C LEU A 175 13.97 5.96 -1.13
N SER A 176 15.29 5.87 -0.92
CA SER A 176 16.06 6.80 -0.08
C SER A 176 16.39 8.13 -0.76
N ALA A 177 16.19 8.23 -2.07
CA ALA A 177 16.52 9.45 -2.82
C ALA A 177 15.68 10.65 -2.31
N PRO A 178 16.28 11.84 -2.11
CA PRO A 178 15.54 13.02 -1.65
C PRO A 178 14.35 13.41 -2.53
N ALA A 179 14.41 13.07 -3.83
CA ALA A 179 13.31 13.27 -4.76
C ALA A 179 12.06 12.45 -4.39
N VAL A 180 12.23 11.25 -3.83
CA VAL A 180 11.13 10.40 -3.36
C VAL A 180 10.42 11.04 -2.17
N SER A 181 11.16 11.54 -1.18
CA SER A 181 10.56 12.24 -0.03
C SER A 181 9.80 13.50 -0.46
N ARG A 182 10.33 14.26 -1.43
CA ARG A 182 9.63 15.43 -1.99
C ARG A 182 8.35 15.02 -2.73
N LEU A 183 8.41 13.97 -3.55
CA LEU A 183 7.24 13.47 -4.27
C LEU A 183 6.16 12.99 -3.29
N ALA A 184 6.53 12.22 -2.27
CA ALA A 184 5.60 11.76 -1.23
C ALA A 184 4.96 12.94 -0.47
N ALA A 185 5.72 14.01 -0.19
CA ALA A 185 5.16 15.23 0.40
C ALA A 185 4.15 15.90 -0.53
N GLN A 186 4.44 16.01 -1.84
CA GLN A 186 3.51 16.54 -2.82
C GLN A 186 2.23 15.70 -2.93
N MET A 187 2.34 14.37 -2.88
CA MET A 187 1.18 13.47 -2.87
C MET A 187 0.32 13.69 -1.62
N ARG A 188 0.95 13.81 -0.45
CA ARG A 188 0.24 14.10 0.80
C ARG A 188 -0.51 15.43 0.72
N ASP A 189 0.16 16.47 0.22
CA ASP A 189 -0.41 17.80 0.07
C ASP A 189 -1.57 17.79 -0.96
N PHE A 190 -1.44 17.02 -2.04
CA PHE A 190 -2.49 16.79 -3.04
C PHE A 190 -3.77 16.20 -2.42
N PHE A 191 -3.63 15.15 -1.60
CA PHE A 191 -4.77 14.57 -0.87
C PHE A 191 -5.20 15.40 0.36
N ALA A 192 -4.46 16.47 0.69
CA ALA A 192 -4.59 17.30 1.90
C ALA A 192 -4.82 16.49 3.18
N VAL A 193 -3.99 15.47 3.39
CA VAL A 193 -4.01 14.63 4.60
C VAL A 193 -2.89 15.03 5.55
N PRO A 194 -3.09 14.89 6.88
CA PRO A 194 -2.02 15.17 7.84
C PRO A 194 -0.85 14.19 7.64
N GLU A 195 0.27 14.48 8.31
CA GLU A 195 1.35 13.49 8.43
C GLU A 195 0.82 12.18 8.98
N SER A 196 1.09 11.11 8.24
CA SER A 196 0.73 9.75 8.58
C SER A 196 1.92 9.03 9.21
N GLY A 197 1.65 7.89 9.85
CA GLY A 197 2.71 6.97 10.23
C GLY A 197 3.46 6.48 8.98
N VAL A 198 4.71 6.04 9.19
CA VAL A 198 5.56 5.52 8.12
C VAL A 198 4.84 4.38 7.39
N PHE A 199 4.76 4.48 6.06
CA PHE A 199 4.26 3.41 5.19
C PHE A 199 5.32 2.32 5.09
N GLU A 200 4.92 1.06 5.17
CA GLU A 200 5.86 -0.05 5.24
C GLU A 200 5.77 -0.91 3.99
N ALA A 201 6.90 -1.37 3.47
CA ALA A 201 6.97 -2.32 2.39
C ALA A 201 7.75 -3.56 2.86
N ARG A 202 7.12 -4.73 2.80
CA ARG A 202 7.68 -5.97 3.30
C ARG A 202 7.62 -7.06 2.25
N PHE A 203 8.75 -7.71 1.99
CA PHE A 203 8.78 -8.87 1.11
C PHE A 203 8.22 -10.10 1.83
N VAL A 204 7.41 -10.88 1.10
CA VAL A 204 6.86 -12.15 1.54
C VAL A 204 7.04 -13.20 0.44
N TRP A 205 7.24 -14.45 0.84
CA TRP A 205 7.48 -15.54 -0.08
C TRP A 205 6.28 -15.79 -1.00
N TRP A 206 6.56 -15.97 -2.29
CA TRP A 206 5.59 -16.30 -3.32
C TRP A 206 5.94 -17.65 -3.97
N PRO A 207 4.98 -18.57 -4.14
CA PRO A 207 5.29 -19.88 -4.73
C PRO A 207 5.57 -19.87 -6.25
N GLU A 208 4.94 -18.97 -7.02
CA GLU A 208 5.06 -18.96 -8.49
C GLU A 208 6.27 -18.14 -8.97
N SER A 209 6.94 -18.58 -10.04
CA SER A 209 8.19 -17.97 -10.52
C SER A 209 8.03 -16.94 -11.63
N ASP A 210 6.91 -17.02 -12.34
CA ASP A 210 6.58 -16.22 -13.51
C ASP A 210 5.65 -15.04 -13.17
N THR A 211 5.08 -15.04 -11.98
CA THR A 211 4.19 -13.99 -11.50
C THR A 211 4.74 -13.35 -10.24
N THR A 212 4.38 -12.08 -10.04
CA THR A 212 4.61 -11.35 -8.80
C THR A 212 3.32 -10.63 -8.45
N GLN A 213 3.16 -10.33 -7.16
CA GLN A 213 1.96 -9.66 -6.66
C GLN A 213 2.35 -8.59 -5.64
N ALA A 214 1.51 -7.58 -5.51
CA ALA A 214 1.53 -6.66 -4.40
C ALA A 214 0.15 -6.65 -3.74
N LYS A 215 0.10 -6.53 -2.41
CA LYS A 215 -1.16 -6.29 -1.68
C LYS A 215 -0.91 -5.38 -0.50
N VAL A 216 -1.83 -4.43 -0.28
CA VAL A 216 -1.81 -3.57 0.91
C VAL A 216 -2.63 -4.20 2.04
N ARG A 217 -2.09 -4.15 3.26
CA ARG A 217 -2.77 -4.48 4.51
C ARG A 217 -2.58 -3.33 5.50
N GLY A 218 -3.53 -2.41 5.52
CA GLY A 218 -3.41 -1.17 6.27
C GLY A 218 -2.24 -0.32 5.75
N ARG A 219 -1.34 0.12 6.64
CA ARG A 219 -0.13 0.87 6.25
C ARG A 219 1.04 0.02 5.74
N THR A 220 0.84 -1.29 5.54
CA THR A 220 1.90 -2.22 5.12
C THR A 220 1.58 -2.83 3.76
N MET A 221 2.43 -2.60 2.78
CA MET A 221 2.42 -3.27 1.50
C MET A 221 3.25 -4.56 1.57
N LEU A 222 2.65 -5.66 1.13
CA LEU A 222 3.29 -6.96 0.98
C LEU A 222 3.74 -7.12 -0.47
N LEU A 223 5.04 -7.36 -0.66
CA LEU A 223 5.68 -7.57 -1.95
C LEU A 223 5.93 -9.07 -2.13
N TYR A 224 5.11 -9.72 -2.96
CA TYR A 224 5.16 -11.16 -3.17
C TYR A 224 6.25 -11.49 -4.19
N SER A 225 7.30 -12.15 -3.73
CA SER A 225 8.43 -12.58 -4.56
C SER A 225 8.97 -13.93 -4.10
N GLN A 226 9.55 -14.71 -5.01
CA GLN A 226 10.10 -16.03 -4.65
C GLN A 226 11.29 -15.91 -3.70
N HIS A 227 12.28 -15.09 -4.08
CA HIS A 227 13.50 -14.79 -3.33
C HIS A 227 14.39 -13.86 -4.18
N ASP A 228 15.51 -13.43 -3.60
CA ASP A 228 16.67 -12.87 -4.25
C ASP A 228 17.17 -13.91 -5.26
N ALA A 229 16.81 -13.77 -6.54
CA ALA A 229 17.32 -14.65 -7.57
C ALA A 229 18.82 -14.38 -7.80
N SER A 230 19.63 -15.44 -7.90
CA SER A 230 21.03 -15.33 -8.32
C SER A 230 21.14 -14.96 -9.81
N ILE A 231 20.18 -15.41 -10.63
CA ILE A 231 20.01 -15.05 -12.04
C ILE A 231 18.51 -15.21 -12.41
N GLY A 232 17.85 -14.18 -12.93
CA GLY A 232 16.75 -14.35 -13.89
C GLY A 232 15.32 -14.66 -13.43
N ALA A 233 14.87 -14.34 -12.20
CA ALA A 233 13.43 -14.21 -11.91
C ALA A 233 13.08 -12.72 -11.80
N SER A 234 11.96 -12.32 -12.40
CA SER A 234 11.61 -10.96 -12.84
C SER A 234 12.19 -9.83 -11.98
N SER A 235 12.97 -8.96 -12.64
CA SER A 235 13.43 -7.68 -12.12
C SER A 235 12.26 -6.70 -12.00
N MET A 236 11.19 -7.09 -11.29
CA MET A 236 10.07 -6.20 -11.03
C MET A 236 10.61 -4.99 -10.30
N ASP A 237 10.37 -3.84 -10.91
CA ASP A 237 10.76 -2.57 -10.35
C ASP A 237 9.73 -2.15 -9.31
N TRP A 238 9.99 -2.51 -8.05
CA TRP A 238 9.05 -2.34 -6.95
C TRP A 238 8.84 -0.88 -6.54
N ALA A 239 9.80 0.02 -6.83
CA ALA A 239 9.74 1.41 -6.36
C ALA A 239 8.49 2.16 -6.86
N PRO A 240 8.17 2.22 -8.17
CA PRO A 240 6.95 2.88 -8.65
C PRO A 240 5.66 2.20 -8.13
N ILE A 241 5.69 0.88 -7.91
CA ILE A 241 4.54 0.15 -7.34
C ILE A 241 4.32 0.57 -5.88
N VAL A 242 5.39 0.69 -5.10
CA VAL A 242 5.31 1.16 -3.70
C VAL A 242 4.76 2.58 -3.60
N LEU A 243 5.17 3.49 -4.50
CA LEU A 243 4.63 4.85 -4.52
C LEU A 243 3.19 4.89 -5.02
N HIS A 244 2.80 4.01 -5.94
CA HIS A 244 1.41 3.83 -6.34
C HIS A 244 0.54 3.43 -5.14
N GLU A 245 0.95 2.43 -4.37
CA GLU A 245 0.21 2.03 -3.16
C GLU A 245 0.24 3.08 -2.05
N LEU A 246 1.33 3.85 -1.93
CA LEU A 246 1.37 5.00 -1.02
C LEU A 246 0.29 6.03 -1.40
N SER A 247 0.02 6.21 -2.70
CA SER A 247 -1.06 7.08 -3.16
C SER A 247 -2.42 6.62 -2.65
N HIS A 248 -2.72 5.33 -2.74
CA HIS A 248 -3.96 4.75 -2.17
C HIS A 248 -4.02 4.93 -0.66
N TYR A 249 -2.93 4.68 0.07
CA TYR A 249 -2.87 4.87 1.52
C TYR A 249 -3.14 6.33 1.93
N LEU A 250 -2.59 7.30 1.18
CA LEU A 250 -2.85 8.72 1.41
C LEU A 250 -4.30 9.08 1.04
N SER A 251 -4.81 8.59 -0.10
CA SER A 251 -6.21 8.80 -0.52
C SER A 251 -7.20 8.28 0.53
N ALA A 252 -6.96 7.09 1.10
CA ALA A 252 -7.80 6.51 2.14
C ALA A 252 -7.85 7.38 3.41
N GLY A 253 -6.82 8.19 3.67
CA GLY A 253 -6.76 9.12 4.81
C GLY A 253 -7.57 10.41 4.64
N GLN A 254 -8.19 10.64 3.48
CA GLN A 254 -9.04 11.80 3.26
C GLN A 254 -10.32 11.74 4.09
N PRO A 255 -10.86 12.89 4.55
CA PRO A 255 -12.19 12.93 5.17
C PRO A 255 -13.26 12.36 4.24
N SER A 256 -14.15 11.52 4.78
CA SER A 256 -15.17 10.82 3.99
C SER A 256 -16.11 11.79 3.26
N GLU A 257 -16.44 12.94 3.87
CA GLU A 257 -17.24 14.00 3.23
C GLU A 257 -16.57 14.55 1.97
N ARG A 258 -15.25 14.78 2.01
CA ARG A 258 -14.48 15.26 0.86
C ARG A 258 -14.47 14.21 -0.26
N LYS A 259 -14.25 12.94 0.08
CA LYS A 259 -14.29 11.83 -0.89
C LYS A 259 -15.64 11.74 -1.58
N ARG A 260 -16.74 11.81 -0.82
CA ARG A 260 -18.10 11.78 -1.39
C ARG A 260 -18.40 12.98 -2.29
N MET A 261 -17.95 14.18 -1.91
CA MET A 261 -18.08 15.38 -2.74
C MET A 261 -17.31 15.23 -4.07
N LEU A 262 -16.05 14.79 -4.02
CA LEU A 262 -15.24 14.55 -5.21
C LEU A 262 -15.85 13.46 -6.11
N ALA A 263 -16.30 12.36 -5.50
CA ALA A 263 -17.00 11.28 -6.19
C ALA A 263 -18.26 11.79 -6.91
N ALA A 264 -19.09 12.58 -6.22
CA ALA A 264 -20.30 13.15 -6.79
C ALA A 264 -20.00 14.07 -7.99
N ASN A 265 -19.01 14.94 -7.86
CA ASN A 265 -18.57 15.82 -8.95
C ASN A 265 -18.04 15.04 -10.14
N PHE A 266 -17.24 14.00 -9.89
CA PHE A 266 -16.69 13.16 -10.94
C PHE A 266 -17.78 12.38 -11.70
N LEU A 267 -18.78 11.84 -11.01
CA LEU A 267 -19.86 11.07 -11.63
C LEU A 267 -20.79 11.90 -12.52
N GLN A 268 -20.87 13.21 -12.28
CA GLN A 268 -21.56 14.10 -13.20
C GLN A 268 -20.84 14.17 -14.57
N LEU A 269 -19.52 14.01 -14.57
CA LEU A 269 -18.69 14.00 -15.78
C LEU A 269 -18.56 12.60 -16.38
N CYS A 270 -18.53 11.56 -15.55
CA CYS A 270 -18.43 10.17 -15.95
C CYS A 270 -19.49 9.29 -15.24
N PRO A 271 -20.75 9.31 -15.71
CA PRO A 271 -21.80 8.45 -15.15
C PRO A 271 -21.49 6.95 -15.29
N GLY A 272 -20.76 6.58 -16.36
CA GLY A 272 -20.35 5.20 -16.63
C GLY A 272 -19.42 4.59 -15.56
N ALA A 273 -18.74 5.40 -14.73
CA ALA A 273 -17.91 4.86 -13.65
C ALA A 273 -18.73 4.03 -12.64
N ALA A 274 -20.02 4.36 -12.46
CA ALA A 274 -20.91 3.65 -11.54
C ALA A 274 -21.22 2.20 -11.99
N THR A 275 -21.03 1.87 -13.27
CA THR A 275 -21.31 0.53 -13.82
C THR A 275 -20.08 -0.36 -13.86
N LEU A 276 -18.89 0.18 -13.56
CA LEU A 276 -17.66 -0.60 -13.50
C LEU A 276 -17.72 -1.65 -12.39
N ARG A 277 -17.14 -2.82 -12.66
CA ARG A 277 -16.96 -3.86 -11.64
C ARG A 277 -16.19 -3.34 -10.43
N ASN A 278 -15.14 -2.54 -10.67
CA ASN A 278 -14.40 -1.81 -9.65
C ASN A 278 -14.40 -0.31 -10.00
N PRO A 279 -15.27 0.50 -9.38
CA PRO A 279 -15.34 1.93 -9.65
C PRO A 279 -14.03 2.69 -9.37
N LEU A 280 -13.14 2.20 -8.49
CA LEU A 280 -11.82 2.80 -8.24
C LEU A 280 -11.01 2.99 -9.55
N ASN A 281 -11.21 2.11 -10.53
CA ASN A 281 -10.54 2.16 -11.84
C ASN A 281 -10.86 3.43 -12.64
N ALA A 282 -11.94 4.16 -12.31
CA ALA A 282 -12.31 5.37 -13.02
C ALA A 282 -11.59 6.63 -12.52
N LEU A 283 -11.17 6.67 -11.25
CA LEU A 283 -10.61 7.89 -10.66
C LEU A 283 -9.42 7.62 -9.73
N GLU A 284 -9.59 6.87 -8.64
CA GLU A 284 -8.50 6.71 -7.66
C GLU A 284 -7.29 5.96 -8.23
N GLU A 285 -7.50 4.88 -8.98
CA GLU A 285 -6.44 4.12 -9.64
C GLU A 285 -5.66 4.99 -10.66
N PRO A 286 -6.33 5.75 -11.56
CA PRO A 286 -5.67 6.76 -12.40
C PRO A 286 -4.79 7.75 -11.64
N LEU A 287 -5.28 8.27 -10.49
CA LEU A 287 -4.52 9.19 -9.66
C LEU A 287 -3.28 8.51 -9.05
N ALA A 288 -3.41 7.25 -8.62
CA ALA A 288 -2.29 6.47 -8.11
C ALA A 288 -1.25 6.12 -9.19
N ILE A 289 -1.68 5.83 -10.43
CA ILE A 289 -0.77 5.67 -11.58
C ILE A 289 -0.07 6.99 -11.90
N TYR A 290 -0.82 8.09 -11.93
CA TYR A 290 -0.28 9.42 -12.22
C TYR A 290 0.82 9.83 -11.23
N TRP A 291 0.56 9.70 -9.92
CA TRP A 291 1.53 10.07 -8.89
C TRP A 291 2.63 9.02 -8.71
N GLY A 292 2.24 7.77 -8.51
CA GLY A 292 3.15 6.70 -8.11
C GLY A 292 4.05 6.17 -9.22
N GLN A 293 3.60 6.28 -10.47
CA GLN A 293 4.32 5.76 -11.62
C GLN A 293 4.77 6.90 -12.55
N TYR A 294 3.84 7.65 -13.13
CA TYR A 294 4.17 8.68 -14.13
C TYR A 294 5.04 9.82 -13.58
N ARG A 295 4.61 10.48 -12.49
CA ARG A 295 5.38 11.54 -11.82
C ARG A 295 6.66 10.99 -11.18
N PHE A 296 6.63 9.78 -10.61
CA PHE A 296 7.81 9.13 -10.06
C PHE A 296 8.93 8.99 -11.11
N GLU A 297 8.60 8.51 -12.30
CA GLU A 297 9.58 8.29 -13.36
C GLU A 297 10.27 9.58 -13.79
N TYR A 298 9.54 10.69 -13.82
CA TYR A 298 10.12 11.98 -14.15
C TYR A 298 10.89 12.59 -12.97
N VAL A 299 10.24 12.73 -11.81
CA VAL A 299 10.78 13.47 -10.65
C VAL A 299 11.98 12.76 -10.03
N VAL A 300 11.97 11.42 -10.02
CA VAL A 300 13.01 10.61 -9.37
C VAL A 300 14.05 10.13 -10.37
N ARG A 301 13.64 9.79 -11.60
CA ARG A 301 14.53 9.15 -12.59
C ARG A 301 14.81 10.01 -13.83
N GLY A 302 14.18 11.17 -13.96
CA GLY A 302 14.41 12.09 -15.08
C GLY A 302 13.91 11.56 -16.43
N ARG A 303 12.98 10.59 -16.44
CA ARG A 303 12.44 9.99 -17.67
C ARG A 303 10.92 10.12 -17.75
N LEU A 304 10.39 10.27 -18.95
CA LEU A 304 8.95 10.23 -19.19
C LEU A 304 8.51 8.80 -19.47
N LEU A 305 7.37 8.38 -18.90
CA LEU A 305 6.72 7.15 -19.35
C LEU A 305 6.13 7.38 -20.75
N PRO A 306 6.45 6.52 -21.74
CA PRO A 306 5.90 6.65 -23.08
C PRO A 306 4.37 6.44 -23.07
N PRO A 307 3.56 7.33 -23.68
CA PRO A 307 2.11 7.14 -23.77
C PRO A 307 1.69 5.86 -24.51
N SER A 308 2.55 5.38 -25.42
CA SER A 308 2.34 4.14 -26.18
C SER A 308 2.58 2.86 -25.37
N SER A 309 3.24 2.95 -24.21
CA SER A 309 3.43 1.80 -23.31
C SER A 309 2.19 1.58 -22.44
N GLN A 310 1.95 0.33 -22.04
CA GLN A 310 0.94 0.03 -21.02
C GLN A 310 1.52 0.37 -19.65
N TRP A 311 0.91 1.34 -18.94
CA TRP A 311 1.29 1.72 -17.57
C TRP A 311 0.58 0.82 -16.56
N TYR A 312 -0.64 0.35 -16.89
CA TYR A 312 -1.43 -0.49 -15.99
C TYR A 312 -2.26 -1.56 -16.71
N ILE A 313 -2.55 -2.67 -16.01
CA ILE A 313 -3.23 -3.82 -16.62
C ILE A 313 -4.71 -3.55 -16.90
N GLN A 314 -5.38 -2.75 -16.06
CA GLN A 314 -6.75 -2.32 -16.25
C GLN A 314 -6.80 -1.16 -17.25
N ALA A 315 -7.37 -1.42 -18.43
CA ALA A 315 -7.35 -0.49 -19.55
C ALA A 315 -8.01 0.86 -19.24
N ASP A 316 -9.09 0.90 -18.46
CA ASP A 316 -9.80 2.14 -18.15
C ASP A 316 -8.94 3.05 -17.25
N ALA A 317 -8.31 2.46 -16.23
CA ALA A 317 -7.41 3.18 -15.34
C ALA A 317 -6.16 3.68 -16.07
N ASP A 318 -5.59 2.88 -16.97
CA ASP A 318 -4.46 3.26 -17.83
C ASP A 318 -4.80 4.45 -18.75
N ARG A 319 -5.96 4.41 -19.41
CA ARG A 319 -6.41 5.51 -20.31
C ARG A 319 -6.66 6.80 -19.52
N ALA A 320 -7.35 6.73 -18.39
CA ALA A 320 -7.60 7.90 -17.55
C ALA A 320 -6.29 8.49 -16.99
N ALA A 321 -5.34 7.67 -16.53
CA ALA A 321 -4.04 8.15 -16.06
C ALA A 321 -3.27 8.90 -17.15
N LYS A 322 -3.31 8.42 -18.40
CA LYS A 322 -2.68 9.07 -19.56
C LYS A 322 -3.37 10.37 -19.95
N ALA A 323 -4.70 10.45 -19.84
CA ALA A 323 -5.44 11.68 -20.07
C ALA A 323 -5.07 12.73 -19.02
N ILE A 324 -5.00 12.35 -17.73
CA ILE A 324 -4.49 13.22 -16.65
C ILE A 324 -3.06 13.68 -16.96
N ALA A 325 -2.17 12.76 -17.35
CA ALA A 325 -0.78 13.08 -17.68
C ALA A 325 -0.63 14.01 -18.90
N THR A 326 -1.58 13.97 -19.83
CA THR A 326 -1.63 14.88 -20.99
C THR A 326 -2.04 16.29 -20.57
N ALA A 327 -3.05 16.41 -19.69
CA ALA A 327 -3.49 17.68 -19.15
C ALA A 327 -2.49 18.30 -18.15
N TYR A 328 -1.80 17.43 -17.40
CA TYR A 328 -0.83 17.81 -16.36
C TYR A 328 0.50 17.07 -16.52
N PRO A 329 1.34 17.48 -17.49
CA PRO A 329 2.65 16.87 -17.73
C PRO A 329 3.56 16.87 -16.51
N ALA A 330 4.44 15.86 -16.42
CA ALA A 330 5.29 15.65 -15.26
C ALA A 330 6.33 16.76 -15.02
N ASP A 331 6.65 17.55 -16.03
CA ASP A 331 7.56 18.70 -15.98
C ASP A 331 6.86 20.02 -15.61
N SER A 332 5.54 19.98 -15.43
CA SER A 332 4.69 21.12 -15.10
C SER A 332 4.16 21.02 -13.66
N ALA A 333 3.48 22.08 -13.17
CA ALA A 333 2.86 22.04 -11.85
C ALA A 333 1.85 20.88 -11.74
N ALA A 334 1.78 20.26 -10.55
CA ALA A 334 0.77 19.25 -10.27
C ALA A 334 -0.60 19.91 -10.03
N PRO A 335 -1.71 19.26 -10.44
CA PRO A 335 -3.05 19.78 -10.21
C PRO A 335 -3.43 19.72 -8.72
N ALA A 336 -4.46 20.48 -8.34
CA ALA A 336 -5.19 20.23 -7.10
C ALA A 336 -6.19 19.09 -7.30
N LEU A 337 -6.53 18.34 -6.23
CA LEU A 337 -7.44 17.19 -6.33
C LEU A 337 -8.87 17.57 -6.74
N ASP A 338 -9.33 18.76 -6.37
CA ASP A 338 -10.64 19.33 -6.71
C ASP A 338 -10.62 20.21 -7.97
N ASP A 339 -9.51 20.23 -8.71
CA ASP A 339 -9.39 20.93 -9.98
C ASP A 339 -10.38 20.33 -11.01
N SER A 340 -11.22 21.18 -11.60
CA SER A 340 -12.24 20.73 -12.56
C SER A 340 -11.64 20.18 -13.85
N ALA A 341 -10.49 20.69 -14.30
CA ALA A 341 -9.79 20.17 -15.47
C ALA A 341 -9.09 18.84 -15.18
N LEU A 342 -8.66 18.59 -13.93
CA LEU A 342 -8.20 17.25 -13.51
C LEU A 342 -9.33 16.22 -13.60
N LEU A 343 -10.49 16.52 -13.01
CA LEU A 343 -11.64 15.61 -13.03
C LEU A 343 -12.15 15.39 -14.45
N ALA A 344 -12.19 16.43 -15.28
CA ALA A 344 -12.56 16.31 -16.70
C ALA A 344 -11.56 15.46 -17.49
N ALA A 345 -10.26 15.62 -17.27
CA ALA A 345 -9.24 14.80 -17.92
C ALA A 345 -9.35 13.32 -17.53
N ALA A 346 -9.61 13.01 -16.26
CA ALA A 346 -9.89 11.64 -15.85
C ALA A 346 -11.17 11.10 -16.50
N ALA A 347 -12.24 11.91 -16.53
CA ALA A 347 -13.54 11.53 -17.06
C ALA A 347 -13.57 11.34 -18.58
N SER A 348 -12.66 11.98 -19.35
CA SER A 348 -12.62 11.83 -20.81
C SER A 348 -12.33 10.39 -21.26
N ALA A 349 -11.76 9.56 -20.38
CA ALA A 349 -11.59 8.13 -20.65
C ALA A 349 -12.92 7.36 -20.68
N CYS A 350 -13.97 7.88 -20.05
CA CYS A 350 -15.28 7.24 -19.98
C CYS A 350 -16.07 7.34 -21.29
N GLU A 351 -15.89 8.43 -22.03
CA GLU A 351 -16.54 8.67 -23.34
C GLU A 351 -16.11 7.63 -24.39
N SER A 352 -14.93 7.02 -24.22
CA SER A 352 -14.42 5.98 -25.11
C SER A 352 -15.16 4.63 -25.00
N THR A 353 -15.98 4.44 -23.96
CA THR A 353 -16.69 3.19 -23.69
C THR A 353 -18.06 3.12 -24.40
N ASP A 354 -18.71 4.27 -24.63
CA ASP A 354 -20.02 4.32 -25.31
C ASP A 354 -19.91 3.99 -26.81
N ALA A 355 -18.78 4.29 -27.44
CA ALA A 355 -18.55 4.00 -28.86
C ALA A 355 -18.40 2.48 -29.17
N GLN A 356 -18.14 1.65 -28.16
CA GLN A 356 -18.05 0.20 -28.32
C GLN A 356 -19.38 -0.53 -28.07
N ILE A 357 -20.36 0.10 -27.41
CA ILE A 357 -21.68 -0.51 -27.17
C ILE A 357 -22.62 -0.32 -28.36
N THR A 358 -22.42 0.71 -29.19
CA THR A 358 -23.22 0.92 -30.42
C THR A 358 -22.67 0.21 -31.66
N SER A 359 -21.65 -0.64 -31.48
CA SER A 359 -20.90 -1.28 -32.58
C SER A 359 -20.89 -2.81 -32.48
N ASN A 360 -22.04 -3.41 -32.14
CA ASN A 360 -22.29 -4.86 -32.29
C ASN A 360 -23.66 -5.11 -32.91
#